data_AF-A0A1C0VBM9-F1
#
_entry.id   AF-A0A1C0VBM9-F1
#
_cell.length_a   1.000
_cell.length_b   1.000
_cell.length_c   1.000
_cell.angle_alpha   90.00
_cell.angle_beta   90.00
_cell.angle_gamma   90.00
#
_symmetry.space_group_name_H-M   'P 1'
#
loop_
_entity.id
_entity.type
_entity.pdbx_description
1 polymer ?
#
loop_
_entity_poly.entity_id
_entity_poly.type
_entity_poly.pdbx_seq_one_letter_code
_entity_poly.pdbx_strand_id
1 'polypeptide(L)'
;MEPSTPEPISLRPLAPYEDRLLSALAFFRTQRSRNNQAHHCLSMYLRQSEGRIMAEVGFYARAIGQDPGALLELIYTNPDRAESLIAEWSGSQISQVFEPELSTQSESEIGSPEIGRSGIEPETAP
;
A
#
# COMPACT_ATOMS: atom_id res chain seq x y z
N MET A 1 30.47 -1.42 12.70
CA MET A 1 29.35 -2.03 11.95
C MET A 1 29.03 -1.07 10.84
N GLU A 2 29.23 -1.46 9.59
CA GLU A 2 28.77 -0.63 8.48
C GLU A 2 27.23 -0.61 8.46
N PRO A 3 26.59 0.54 8.21
CA PRO A 3 25.15 0.59 8.06
C PRO A 3 24.76 -0.25 6.84
N SER A 4 24.05 -1.36 7.06
CA SER A 4 23.47 -2.14 5.98
C SER A 4 22.39 -1.31 5.32
N THR A 5 22.68 -0.78 4.12
CA THR A 5 21.66 -0.15 3.29
C THR A 5 20.53 -1.16 3.08
N PRO A 6 19.27 -0.83 3.40
CA PRO A 6 18.18 -1.77 3.24
C PRO A 6 18.04 -2.19 1.77
N GLU A 7 17.61 -3.43 1.55
CA GLU A 7 17.45 -3.97 0.21
C GLU A 7 16.43 -3.14 -0.60
N PRO A 8 16.64 -3.02 -1.92
CA PRO A 8 15.67 -2.36 -2.79
C PRO A 8 14.28 -2.98 -2.66
N ILE A 9 13.25 -2.14 -2.55
CA ILE A 9 11.87 -2.60 -2.44
C ILE A 9 11.46 -3.29 -3.74
N SER A 10 11.21 -4.60 -3.67
CA SER A 10 10.57 -5.37 -4.73
C SER A 10 9.06 -5.42 -4.49
N LEU A 11 8.30 -4.70 -5.30
CA LEU A 11 6.84 -4.71 -5.19
C LEU A 11 6.27 -5.98 -5.82
N ARG A 12 5.37 -6.65 -5.09
CA ARG A 12 4.50 -7.68 -5.68
C ARG A 12 3.61 -7.03 -6.75
N PRO A 13 3.11 -7.82 -7.72
CA PRO A 13 2.15 -7.32 -8.69
C PRO A 13 0.96 -6.65 -7.99
N LEU A 14 0.54 -5.51 -8.53
CA LEU A 14 -0.66 -4.81 -8.05
C LEU A 14 -1.92 -5.62 -8.41
N ALA A 15 -2.99 -5.41 -7.64
CA ALA A 15 -4.28 -5.94 -8.02
C ALA A 15 -4.74 -5.36 -9.38
N PRO A 16 -5.57 -6.09 -10.15
CA PRO A 16 -5.82 -5.77 -11.55
C PRO A 16 -6.38 -4.36 -11.80
N TYR A 17 -7.17 -3.83 -10.86
CA TYR A 17 -7.75 -2.51 -11.00
C TYR A 17 -6.69 -1.41 -10.83
N GLU A 18 -5.90 -1.48 -9.76
CA GLU A 18 -4.80 -0.57 -9.46
C GLU A 18 -3.75 -0.60 -10.58
N ASP A 19 -3.47 -1.78 -11.15
CA ASP A 19 -2.53 -1.92 -12.25
C ASP A 19 -3.01 -1.21 -13.54
N ARG A 20 -4.31 -1.29 -13.83
CA ARG A 20 -4.94 -0.55 -14.93
C ARG A 20 -4.91 0.95 -14.68
N LEU A 21 -5.18 1.40 -13.45
CA LEU A 21 -5.10 2.81 -13.08
C LEU A 21 -3.67 3.35 -13.21
N LEU A 22 -2.66 2.60 -12.75
CA LEU A 22 -1.26 2.96 -12.91
C LEU A 22 -0.87 3.05 -14.39
N SER A 23 -1.35 2.12 -15.22
CA SER A 23 -1.12 2.13 -16.66
C SER A 23 -1.76 3.34 -17.33
N ALA A 24 -3.01 3.67 -16.98
CA ALA A 24 -3.69 4.87 -17.46
C ALA A 24 -2.98 6.15 -17.02
N LEU A 25 -2.54 6.22 -15.77
CA LEU A 25 -1.81 7.36 -15.22
C LEU A 25 -0.48 7.59 -15.97
N ALA A 26 0.29 6.52 -16.20
CA ALA A 26 1.54 6.57 -16.95
C ALA A 26 1.32 7.04 -18.41
N PHE A 27 0.23 6.58 -19.03
CA PHE A 27 -0.17 6.99 -20.37
C PHE A 27 -0.49 8.49 -20.45
N PHE A 28 -1.34 9.01 -19.55
CA PHE A 28 -1.82 10.39 -19.65
C PHE A 28 -0.84 11.46 -19.15
N ARG A 29 -0.09 11.19 -18.08
CA ARG A 29 0.56 12.29 -17.35
C ARG A 29 1.98 12.59 -17.75
N THR A 30 2.71 11.69 -18.40
CA THR A 30 4.17 11.84 -18.38
C THR A 30 4.98 11.10 -19.45
N GLN A 31 4.39 10.26 -20.32
CA GLN A 31 5.15 9.32 -21.17
C GLN A 31 6.27 8.58 -20.41
N ARG A 32 6.08 8.35 -19.11
CA ARG A 32 7.07 7.69 -18.24
C ARG A 32 6.78 6.19 -18.20
N SER A 33 7.82 5.42 -17.89
CA SER A 33 7.63 4.01 -17.56
C SER A 33 6.69 3.86 -16.36
N ARG A 34 5.89 2.79 -16.36
CA ARG A 34 4.99 2.45 -15.24
C ARG A 34 5.74 2.40 -13.92
N ASN A 35 6.97 1.88 -13.91
CA ASN A 35 7.83 1.83 -12.72
C ASN A 35 8.13 3.23 -12.17
N ASN A 36 8.53 4.17 -13.03
CA ASN A 36 8.82 5.55 -12.59
C ASN A 36 7.56 6.23 -12.03
N GLN A 37 6.39 5.94 -12.61
CA GLN A 37 5.12 6.47 -12.11
C GLN A 37 4.74 5.85 -10.77
N ALA A 38 4.96 4.54 -10.58
CA ALA A 38 4.74 3.86 -9.31
C ALA A 38 5.62 4.44 -8.19
N HIS A 39 6.93 4.63 -8.47
CA HIS A 39 7.84 5.29 -7.53
C HIS A 39 7.37 6.69 -7.15
N HIS A 40 6.89 7.47 -8.13
CA HIS A 40 6.37 8.81 -7.87
C HIS A 40 5.11 8.78 -6.99
N CYS A 41 4.16 7.89 -7.29
CA CYS A 41 2.95 7.71 -6.48
C CYS A 41 3.29 7.32 -5.04
N LEU A 42 4.20 6.35 -4.83
CA LEU A 42 4.66 5.97 -3.50
C LEU A 42 5.34 7.14 -2.78
N SER A 43 6.21 7.86 -3.47
CA SER A 43 6.91 9.03 -2.89
C SER A 43 5.95 10.14 -2.49
N MET A 44 4.89 10.37 -3.26
CA MET A 44 3.84 11.33 -2.92
C MET A 44 3.05 10.86 -1.69
N TYR A 45 2.63 9.59 -1.69
CA TYR A 45 1.86 9.03 -0.59
C TYR A 45 2.61 9.08 0.75
N LEU A 46 3.91 8.74 0.74
CA LEU A 46 4.75 8.82 1.94
C LEU A 46 4.86 10.25 2.48
N ARG A 47 5.02 11.26 1.60
CA ARG A 47 5.04 12.68 2.02
C ARG A 47 3.70 13.14 2.58
N GLN A 48 2.59 12.72 1.97
CA GLN A 48 1.25 13.07 2.45
C GLN A 48 0.95 12.41 3.80
N SER A 49 1.52 11.24 4.05
CA SER A 49 1.31 10.46 5.28
C SER A 49 2.36 10.76 6.36
N GLU A 50 3.35 11.61 6.08
CA GLU A 50 4.52 11.83 6.94
C GLU A 50 4.15 12.21 8.37
N GLY A 51 3.24 13.18 8.56
CA GLY A 51 2.80 13.57 9.90
C GLY A 51 2.16 12.44 10.70
N ARG A 52 1.41 11.53 10.06
CA ARG A 52 0.83 10.36 10.74
C ARG A 52 1.91 9.34 11.10
N ILE A 53 2.81 9.03 10.17
CA ILE A 53 3.92 8.10 10.38
C ILE A 53 4.80 8.59 11.54
N MET A 54 5.20 9.87 11.51
CA MET A 54 6.03 10.46 12.55
C MET A 54 5.32 10.60 13.91
N ALA A 55 3.99 10.69 13.93
CA ALA A 55 3.24 10.65 15.20
C ALA A 55 3.35 9.26 15.87
N GLU A 56 3.24 8.17 15.10
CA GLU A 56 3.42 6.81 15.60
C GLU A 56 4.88 6.56 16.04
N VAL A 57 5.85 6.94 15.21
CA VAL A 57 7.28 6.87 15.57
C VAL A 57 7.55 7.66 16.84
N GLY A 58 7.03 8.89 16.93
CA GLY A 58 7.22 9.75 18.09
C GLY A 58 6.56 9.23 19.36
N PHE A 59 5.47 8.47 19.26
CA PHE A 59 4.86 7.78 20.39
C PHE A 59 5.79 6.68 20.94
N TYR A 60 6.24 5.77 20.08
CA TYR A 60 7.10 4.67 20.49
C TYR A 60 8.49 5.15 20.93
N ALA A 61 9.04 6.17 20.27
CA ALA A 61 10.31 6.77 20.67
C ALA A 61 10.26 7.29 22.11
N ARG A 62 9.21 8.04 22.47
CA ARG A 62 8.99 8.51 23.85
C ARG A 62 8.86 7.35 24.85
N ALA A 63 8.15 6.30 24.46
CA ALA A 63 7.95 5.10 25.27
C ALA A 63 9.27 4.39 25.63
N ILE A 64 10.19 4.28 24.66
CA ILE A 64 11.50 3.63 24.85
C ILE A 64 12.64 4.61 25.22
N GLY A 65 12.32 5.89 25.49
CA GLY A 65 13.30 6.91 25.86
C GLY A 65 14.25 7.34 24.74
N GLN A 66 13.84 7.24 23.48
CA GLN A 66 14.60 7.62 22.28
C GLN A 66 14.07 8.91 21.64
N ASP A 67 14.92 9.57 20.86
CA ASP A 67 14.51 10.63 19.95
C ASP A 67 13.74 10.03 18.74
N PRO A 68 12.67 10.67 18.22
CA PRO A 68 11.92 10.16 17.08
C PRO A 68 12.76 9.98 15.80
N GLY A 69 13.72 10.87 15.54
CA GLY A 69 14.63 10.74 14.41
C GLY A 69 15.59 9.57 14.59
N ALA A 70 16.09 9.36 15.82
CA ALA A 70 16.93 8.20 16.14
C ALA A 70 16.17 6.88 15.98
N LEU A 71 14.89 6.81 16.40
CA LEU A 71 14.07 5.62 16.19
C LEU A 71 13.77 5.40 14.71
N LEU A 72 13.47 6.45 13.95
CA LEU A 72 13.27 6.35 12.50
C LEU A 72 14.50 5.77 11.78
N GLU A 73 15.69 6.28 12.12
CA GLU A 73 16.96 5.78 11.57
C GLU A 73 17.22 4.33 11.99
N LEU A 74 16.90 3.98 13.25
CA LEU A 74 17.03 2.61 13.73
C LEU A 74 16.10 1.65 12.97
N ILE A 75 14.85 2.05 12.69
CA ILE A 75 13.92 1.25 11.87
C ILE A 75 14.48 1.06 10.46
N TYR A 76 15.10 2.10 9.89
CA TYR A 76 15.68 2.04 8.54
C TYR A 76 16.93 1.14 8.46
N THR A 77 17.78 1.17 9.48
CA THR A 77 19.08 0.48 9.47
C THR A 77 19.07 -0.89 10.14
N ASN A 78 18.22 -1.10 11.16
CA ASN A 78 18.11 -2.34 11.92
C ASN A 78 16.70 -2.53 12.50
N PRO A 79 15.72 -2.95 11.66
CA PRO A 79 14.32 -3.07 12.06
C PRO A 79 14.12 -4.11 13.19
N ASP A 80 14.86 -5.21 13.19
CA ASP A 80 14.76 -6.26 14.23
C ASP A 80 15.11 -5.70 15.62
N ARG A 81 16.12 -4.82 15.68
CA ARG A 81 16.49 -4.15 16.93
C ARG A 81 15.43 -3.15 17.37
N ALA A 82 14.86 -2.38 16.44
CA ALA A 82 13.76 -1.47 16.74
C ALA A 82 12.56 -2.23 17.31
N GLU A 83 12.17 -3.35 16.68
CA GLU A 83 11.08 -4.21 17.16
C GLU A 83 11.38 -4.75 18.56
N SER A 84 12.59 -5.27 18.80
CA SER A 84 12.98 -5.80 20.11
C SER A 84 12.85 -4.75 21.22
N LEU A 85 13.33 -3.53 20.99
CA LEU A 85 13.23 -2.44 21.98
C LEU A 85 11.80 -2.08 22.31
N ILE A 86 10.93 -2.03 21.30
CA ILE A 86 9.53 -1.69 21.52
C ILE A 86 8.79 -2.86 22.18
N ALA A 87 9.10 -4.10 21.83
CA ALA A 87 8.53 -5.29 22.46
C ALA A 87 8.95 -5.44 23.94
N GLU A 88 10.21 -5.12 24.26
CA GLU A 88 10.71 -5.05 25.64
C GLU A 88 9.90 -4.04 26.48
N TRP A 89 9.50 -2.92 25.88
CA TRP A 89 8.68 -1.91 26.56
C TRP A 89 7.19 -2.28 26.64
N SER A 90 6.61 -2.77 25.54
CA SER A 90 5.16 -3.03 25.44
C SER A 90 4.73 -4.34 26.10
N GLY A 91 5.67 -5.28 26.32
CA GLY A 91 5.36 -6.65 26.72
C GLY A 91 4.67 -7.47 25.62
N SER A 92 4.70 -7.02 24.35
CA SER A 92 4.06 -7.69 23.20
C SER A 92 4.84 -7.48 21.90
N GLN A 93 4.90 -8.49 21.03
CA GLN A 93 5.55 -8.38 19.72
C GLN A 93 4.71 -7.53 18.75
N ILE A 94 5.30 -6.50 18.12
CA ILE A 94 4.59 -5.65 17.15
C ILE A 94 4.28 -6.40 15.85
N SER A 95 5.12 -7.36 15.45
CA SER A 95 4.95 -8.16 14.24
C SER A 95 3.60 -8.87 14.13
N GLN A 96 2.89 -9.11 15.24
CA GLN A 96 1.54 -9.70 15.22
C GLN A 96 0.43 -8.75 14.73
N VAL A 97 0.71 -7.46 14.54
CA VAL A 97 -0.29 -6.45 14.12
C VAL A 97 -0.33 -6.27 12.59
N PHE A 98 0.72 -6.68 11.86
CA PHE A 98 0.92 -6.32 10.45
C PHE A 98 0.82 -7.47 9.44
N GLU A 99 0.44 -8.68 9.84
CA GLU A 99 -0.03 -9.70 8.89
C GLU A 99 -1.56 -9.61 8.73
N PRO A 100 -2.10 -8.86 7.76
CA PRO A 100 -3.44 -9.14 7.31
C PRO A 100 -3.37 -10.45 6.52
N GLU A 101 -4.06 -11.48 7.00
CA GLU A 101 -4.40 -12.62 6.17
C GLU A 101 -4.96 -12.11 4.84
N LEU A 102 -4.27 -12.43 3.74
CA LEU A 102 -4.86 -12.37 2.41
C LEU A 102 -5.90 -13.49 2.32
N SER A 103 -7.00 -13.35 3.07
CA SER A 103 -8.22 -14.10 2.85
C SER A 103 -8.70 -13.73 1.46
N THR A 104 -8.46 -14.67 0.56
CA THR A 104 -8.98 -14.74 -0.80
C THR A 104 -10.50 -14.70 -0.71
N GLN A 105 -11.07 -13.50 -0.74
CA GLN A 105 -12.49 -13.35 -1.06
C GLN A 105 -12.64 -13.67 -2.53
N SER A 106 -13.10 -14.90 -2.73
CA SER A 106 -13.53 -15.49 -3.99
C SER A 106 -14.46 -14.53 -4.72
N GLU A 107 -14.25 -14.40 -6.03
CA GLU A 107 -15.16 -13.77 -6.97
C GLU A 107 -16.58 -14.33 -6.79
N SER A 108 -17.47 -13.55 -6.16
CA SER A 108 -18.91 -13.80 -6.26
C SER A 108 -19.44 -13.11 -7.50
N GLU A 109 -19.60 -13.92 -8.55
CA GLU A 109 -20.66 -13.88 -9.56
C GLU A 109 -21.07 -12.48 -10.07
N ILE A 110 -20.51 -12.13 -11.23
CA ILE A 110 -21.13 -11.16 -12.15
C ILE A 110 -22.44 -11.79 -12.64
N GLY A 111 -23.55 -11.38 -12.02
CA GLY A 111 -24.89 -11.61 -12.55
C GLY A 111 -24.98 -11.03 -13.96
N SER A 112 -25.12 -11.91 -14.95
CA SER A 112 -25.41 -11.53 -16.33
C SER A 112 -26.80 -10.88 -16.40
N PRO A 113 -26.98 -9.68 -16.97
CA PRO A 113 -28.32 -9.24 -17.31
C PRO A 113 -28.78 -10.02 -18.55
N GLU A 114 -29.80 -10.88 -18.36
CA GLU A 114 -30.51 -11.52 -19.46
C GLU A 114 -31.08 -10.45 -20.40
N ILE A 115 -30.57 -10.42 -21.63
CA ILE A 115 -31.16 -9.63 -22.72
C ILE A 115 -32.43 -10.36 -23.14
N GLY A 116 -33.57 -9.95 -22.57
CA GLY A 116 -34.88 -10.37 -22.99
C GLY A 116 -35.15 -9.98 -24.44
N ARG A 117 -35.09 -10.96 -25.35
CA ARG A 117 -35.67 -10.87 -26.70
C ARG A 117 -37.17 -11.17 -26.61
N SER A 118 -38.00 -10.16 -26.89
CA SER A 118 -39.32 -10.29 -27.53
C SER A 118 -39.72 -8.85 -27.92
N GLY A 119 -39.81 -8.43 -29.19
CA GLY A 119 -40.46 -9.09 -30.30
C GLY A 119 -41.86 -8.51 -30.46
N ILE A 120 -42.00 -7.27 -30.96
CA ILE A 120 -43.23 -6.72 -31.56
C ILE A 120 -42.82 -5.75 -32.70
N GLU A 121 -43.48 -5.92 -33.84
CA GLU A 121 -43.22 -5.41 -35.20
C GLU A 121 -43.47 -3.90 -35.41
N PRO A 122 -43.00 -3.30 -36.54
CA PRO A 122 -43.22 -1.90 -36.84
C PRO A 122 -44.57 -1.68 -37.56
N GLU A 123 -45.43 -0.82 -37.02
CA GLU A 123 -46.65 -0.40 -37.71
C GLU A 123 -46.51 1.05 -38.22
N THR A 124 -46.72 1.16 -39.53
CA THR A 124 -46.67 2.33 -40.39
C THR A 124 -47.69 3.41 -40.05
N ALA A 125 -47.28 4.66 -40.27
CA ALA A 125 -48.10 5.86 -40.26
C ALA A 125 -49.27 5.80 -41.27
N PRO A 126 -50.32 6.60 -41.01
CA PRO A 126 -50.70 7.63 -41.98
C PRO A 126 -50.59 9.06 -41.44
#